data_AF-A0A815F4J0-F1
#
_entry.id   AF-A0A815F4J0-F1
#
_cell.length_a   1.000
_cell.length_b   1.000
_cell.length_c   1.000
_cell.angle_alpha   90.00
_cell.angle_beta   90.00
_cell.angle_gamma   90.00
#
_symmetry.space_group_name_H-M   'P 1'
#
loop_
_entity.id
_entity.type
_entity.pdbx_description
1 polymer ?
#
loop_
_entity_poly.entity_id
_entity_poly.type
_entity_poly.pdbx_seq_one_letter_code
_entity_poly.pdbx_strand_id
1 'polypeptide(L)'
;MITNICATMQLTIQAIDMANVSINQTWPCPTYVSVNSSSNLSISGICAYNELQMYVHQTSGLIINSSIVCPDKTYVVASEQAYITNLCANVELDVEVYDLAIVQSNTSWLCPQKTVVTATNVNNSLSFCALNSMIINVINSTFVYNSTQPCPTNITITASNGSNVFNVCSSMNTNIYAKNSTVLTDEFGCSSVVNVTATDLAVVYVCATSAIYAVASFNATIYYKGPLASNSSTNGSKIIPWV
;
A
#
# COMPACT_ATOMS: atom_id res chain seq x y z
N MET A 1 -23.06 -0.05 -22.00
CA MET A 1 -21.99 -1.07 -22.01
C MET A 1 -21.12 -0.82 -23.23
N ILE A 2 -19.85 -0.48 -23.02
CA ILE A 2 -18.88 -0.29 -24.12
C ILE A 2 -17.95 -1.49 -24.11
N THR A 3 -17.76 -2.15 -25.25
CA THR A 3 -16.90 -3.32 -25.41
C THR A 3 -15.91 -3.12 -26.55
N ASN A 4 -14.76 -3.82 -26.49
CA ASN A 4 -13.76 -3.87 -27.58
C ASN A 4 -13.13 -2.51 -27.95
N ILE A 5 -12.87 -1.66 -26.96
CA ILE A 5 -12.09 -0.43 -27.18
C ILE A 5 -10.63 -0.83 -27.45
N CYS A 6 -10.03 -0.30 -28.52
CA CYS A 6 -8.61 -0.47 -28.79
C CYS A 6 -7.89 0.86 -29.04
N ALA A 7 -6.70 1.00 -28.47
CA ALA A 7 -5.77 2.08 -28.80
C ALA A 7 -4.31 1.59 -28.74
N THR A 8 -3.42 2.23 -29.48
CA THR A 8 -1.99 1.87 -29.53
C THR A 8 -1.11 2.89 -28.80
N MET A 9 -1.48 4.17 -28.81
CA MET A 9 -0.72 5.23 -28.11
C MET A 9 -1.37 5.61 -26.78
N GLN A 10 -2.61 6.08 -26.83
CA GLN A 10 -3.31 6.61 -25.66
C GLN A 10 -4.76 6.14 -25.63
N LEU A 11 -5.22 5.70 -24.46
CA LEU A 11 -6.62 5.46 -24.17
C LEU A 11 -7.03 6.33 -22.98
N THR A 12 -8.07 7.15 -23.17
CA THR A 12 -8.66 7.95 -22.09
C THR A 12 -10.11 7.54 -21.90
N ILE A 13 -10.46 7.20 -20.66
CA ILE A 13 -11.80 6.79 -20.26
C ILE A 13 -12.30 7.80 -19.26
N GLN A 14 -13.37 8.49 -19.60
CA GLN A 14 -14.05 9.42 -18.71
C GLN A 14 -15.48 8.93 -18.48
N ALA A 15 -15.81 8.60 -17.24
CA ALA A 15 -17.16 8.24 -16.84
C ALA A 15 -17.74 9.33 -15.93
N ILE A 16 -18.83 9.94 -16.38
CA ILE A 16 -19.54 11.02 -15.68
C ILE A 16 -20.80 10.47 -14.97
N ASP A 17 -21.29 9.31 -15.41
CA ASP A 17 -22.43 8.60 -14.84
C ASP A 17 -22.15 7.07 -14.86
N MET A 18 -23.04 6.29 -14.28
CA MET A 18 -22.91 4.83 -14.14
C MET A 18 -22.58 4.17 -15.48
N ALA A 19 -21.40 3.57 -15.57
CA ALA A 19 -20.90 2.96 -16.78
C ALA A 19 -20.25 1.61 -16.51
N ASN A 20 -20.55 0.65 -17.39
CA ASN A 20 -19.85 -0.62 -17.48
C ASN A 20 -19.02 -0.63 -18.77
N VAL A 21 -17.70 -0.64 -18.62
CA VAL A 21 -16.72 -0.65 -19.71
C VAL A 21 -15.97 -1.96 -19.66
N SER A 22 -15.96 -2.70 -20.76
CA SER A 22 -15.13 -3.89 -20.88
C SER A 22 -14.11 -3.67 -22.00
N ILE A 23 -12.83 -3.72 -21.63
CA ILE A 23 -11.73 -3.59 -22.57
C ILE A 23 -11.22 -5.00 -22.80
N ASN A 24 -11.44 -5.52 -24.00
CA ASN A 24 -10.95 -6.84 -24.40
C ASN A 24 -9.71 -6.70 -25.29
N GLN A 25 -8.82 -5.78 -24.94
CA GLN A 25 -7.57 -5.54 -25.66
C GLN A 25 -6.44 -6.18 -24.86
N THR A 26 -6.04 -7.39 -25.25
CA THR A 26 -4.86 -8.06 -24.68
C THR A 26 -3.57 -7.63 -25.38
N TRP A 27 -3.66 -7.25 -26.66
CA TRP A 27 -2.53 -6.76 -27.44
C TRP A 27 -2.98 -6.07 -28.74
N PRO A 28 -2.29 -5.02 -29.22
CA PRO A 28 -1.25 -4.25 -28.52
C PRO A 28 -1.85 -3.41 -27.39
N CYS A 29 -1.20 -3.28 -26.23
CA CYS A 29 -1.66 -2.35 -25.19
C CYS A 29 -1.31 -0.89 -25.56
N PRO A 30 -2.12 0.11 -25.17
CA PRO A 30 -1.74 1.51 -25.28
C PRO A 30 -0.44 1.79 -24.50
N THR A 31 0.36 2.75 -24.96
CA THR A 31 1.51 3.24 -24.19
C THR A 31 1.07 3.89 -22.87
N TYR A 32 0.00 4.68 -22.92
CA TYR A 32 -0.56 5.40 -21.77
C TYR A 32 -2.07 5.18 -21.67
N VAL A 33 -2.56 4.95 -20.46
CA VAL A 33 -3.99 4.86 -20.18
C VAL A 33 -4.36 5.76 -19.00
N SER A 34 -5.41 6.56 -19.19
CA SER A 34 -5.99 7.37 -18.12
C SER A 34 -7.47 7.01 -17.93
N VAL A 35 -7.83 6.76 -16.68
CA VAL A 35 -9.21 6.58 -16.24
C VAL A 35 -9.57 7.70 -15.28
N ASN A 36 -10.66 8.39 -15.56
CA ASN A 36 -11.24 9.35 -14.63
C ASN A 36 -12.72 9.02 -14.46
N SER A 37 -13.13 8.73 -13.23
CA SER A 37 -14.51 8.40 -12.89
C SER A 37 -14.99 9.21 -11.71
N SER A 38 -16.10 9.94 -11.91
CA SER A 38 -16.83 10.63 -10.84
C SER A 38 -18.01 9.82 -10.28
N SER A 39 -18.26 8.62 -10.82
CA SER A 39 -19.42 7.78 -10.51
C SER A 39 -19.06 6.29 -10.63
N ASN A 40 -20.01 5.39 -10.36
CA ASN A 40 -19.78 3.95 -10.46
C ASN A 40 -19.32 3.53 -11.87
N LEU A 41 -18.05 3.16 -11.96
CA LEU A 41 -17.43 2.63 -13.15
C LEU A 41 -16.88 1.24 -12.87
N SER A 42 -17.41 0.26 -13.60
CA SER A 42 -16.79 -1.05 -13.66
C SER A 42 -15.97 -1.16 -14.94
N ILE A 43 -14.65 -1.28 -14.79
CA ILE A 43 -13.75 -1.61 -15.90
C ILE A 43 -13.15 -3.00 -15.68
N SER A 44 -13.08 -3.76 -16.76
CA SER A 44 -12.39 -5.04 -16.84
C SER A 44 -11.40 -5.03 -18.01
N GLY A 45 -10.23 -5.67 -17.81
CA GLY A 45 -9.27 -5.95 -18.89
C GLY A 45 -8.45 -4.76 -19.38
N ILE A 46 -8.26 -3.73 -18.54
CA ILE A 46 -7.40 -2.60 -18.87
C ILE A 46 -5.93 -3.01 -18.85
N CYS A 47 -5.14 -2.57 -19.84
CA CYS A 47 -3.69 -2.76 -19.89
C CYS A 47 -3.00 -1.50 -20.40
N ALA A 48 -1.74 -1.31 -20.03
CA ALA A 48 -0.88 -0.22 -20.49
C ALA A 48 0.58 -0.69 -20.50
N TYR A 49 1.41 -0.16 -21.40
CA TYR A 49 2.84 -0.48 -21.45
C TYR A 49 3.68 0.37 -20.49
N ASN A 50 3.54 1.70 -20.58
CA ASN A 50 4.39 2.60 -19.78
C ASN A 50 3.66 3.02 -18.51
N GLU A 51 2.43 3.53 -18.66
CA GLU A 51 1.79 4.22 -17.56
C GLU A 51 0.27 4.06 -17.56
N LEU A 52 -0.26 3.77 -16.37
CA LEU A 52 -1.68 3.73 -16.07
C LEU A 52 -1.99 4.73 -14.95
N GLN A 53 -2.84 5.71 -15.23
CA GLN A 53 -3.30 6.68 -14.25
C GLN A 53 -4.80 6.54 -14.01
N MET A 54 -5.21 6.51 -12.74
CA MET A 54 -6.61 6.28 -12.39
C MET A 54 -7.04 7.21 -11.27
N TYR A 55 -8.09 7.97 -11.53
CA TYR A 55 -8.78 8.81 -10.57
C TYR A 55 -10.19 8.27 -10.44
N VAL A 56 -10.46 7.61 -9.31
CA VAL A 56 -11.70 6.84 -9.12
C VAL A 56 -12.39 7.29 -7.86
N HIS A 57 -13.59 7.84 -8.04
CA HIS A 57 -14.50 8.24 -6.97
C HIS A 57 -15.75 7.35 -7.02
N GLN A 58 -16.33 7.05 -5.85
CA GLN A 58 -17.64 6.38 -5.66
C GLN A 58 -17.79 4.99 -6.27
N THR A 59 -18.06 3.97 -5.42
CA THR A 59 -18.55 2.60 -5.74
C THR A 59 -18.21 2.06 -7.14
N SER A 60 -16.98 2.29 -7.57
CA SER A 60 -16.45 1.88 -8.86
C SER A 60 -15.67 0.60 -8.63
N GLY A 61 -16.26 -0.52 -9.04
CA GLY A 61 -15.61 -1.83 -9.00
C GLY A 61 -14.65 -1.96 -10.18
N LEU A 62 -13.41 -1.55 -9.99
CA LEU A 62 -12.36 -1.66 -10.99
C LEU A 62 -11.61 -2.98 -10.80
N ILE A 63 -11.71 -3.86 -11.80
CA ILE A 63 -10.93 -5.09 -11.85
C ILE A 63 -9.88 -4.93 -12.95
N ILE A 64 -8.65 -4.67 -12.54
CA ILE A 64 -7.52 -4.64 -13.48
C ILE A 64 -7.09 -6.08 -13.71
N ASN A 65 -7.79 -6.76 -14.60
CA ASN A 65 -7.37 -8.08 -15.05
C ASN A 65 -6.25 -7.95 -16.11
N SER A 66 -5.16 -7.25 -15.76
CA SER A 66 -3.97 -7.19 -16.59
C SER A 66 -3.03 -8.36 -16.28
N SER A 67 -3.57 -9.58 -16.31
CA SER A 67 -2.79 -10.81 -16.13
C SER A 67 -1.74 -11.04 -17.24
N ILE A 68 -1.64 -10.13 -18.22
CA ILE A 68 -0.78 -10.26 -19.40
C ILE A 68 0.28 -9.13 -19.48
N VAL A 69 -0.04 -7.87 -19.17
CA VAL A 69 0.92 -6.74 -19.29
C VAL A 69 0.75 -5.73 -18.15
N CYS A 70 1.65 -5.73 -17.18
CA CYS A 70 1.72 -4.65 -16.20
C CYS A 70 2.46 -3.46 -16.79
N PRO A 71 1.95 -2.22 -16.61
CA PRO A 71 2.68 -1.04 -17.01
C PRO A 71 3.94 -0.88 -16.17
N ASP A 72 4.92 -0.11 -16.65
CA ASP A 72 6.06 0.26 -15.83
C ASP A 72 5.63 1.06 -14.59
N LYS A 73 4.64 1.96 -14.76
CA LYS A 73 4.10 2.79 -13.69
C LYS A 73 2.58 2.69 -13.59
N THR A 74 2.07 2.59 -12.37
CA THR A 74 0.65 2.72 -12.08
C THR A 74 0.46 3.75 -10.97
N TYR A 75 -0.37 4.76 -11.24
CA TYR A 75 -0.78 5.78 -10.26
C TYR A 75 -2.28 5.71 -10.04
N VAL A 76 -2.69 5.64 -8.78
CA VAL A 76 -4.10 5.46 -8.40
C VAL A 76 -4.48 6.44 -7.32
N VAL A 77 -5.54 7.19 -7.55
CA VAL A 77 -6.23 7.99 -6.54
C VAL A 77 -7.63 7.41 -6.37
N ALA A 78 -7.94 6.93 -5.17
CA ALA A 78 -9.20 6.28 -4.84
C ALA A 78 -9.87 6.96 -3.66
N SER A 79 -11.16 7.29 -3.77
CA SER A 79 -11.93 7.86 -2.66
C SER A 79 -13.37 7.33 -2.60
N GLU A 80 -14.09 7.69 -1.52
CA GLU A 80 -15.56 7.54 -1.43
C GLU A 80 -16.08 6.11 -1.74
N GLN A 81 -15.52 5.07 -1.14
CA GLN A 81 -15.91 3.66 -1.38
C GLN A 81 -15.52 3.08 -2.75
N ALA A 82 -14.53 3.67 -3.45
CA ALA A 82 -13.92 3.03 -4.61
C ALA A 82 -13.40 1.61 -4.25
N TYR A 83 -13.60 0.64 -5.15
CA TYR A 83 -13.14 -0.74 -4.97
C TYR A 83 -12.23 -1.13 -6.14
N ILE A 84 -10.92 -1.12 -5.89
CA ILE A 84 -9.91 -1.38 -6.91
C ILE A 84 -9.15 -2.64 -6.56
N THR A 85 -9.11 -3.60 -7.47
CA THR A 85 -8.41 -4.87 -7.28
C THR A 85 -7.52 -5.21 -8.45
N ASN A 86 -6.51 -6.05 -8.17
CA ASN A 86 -5.52 -6.55 -9.12
C ASN A 86 -4.64 -5.46 -9.76
N LEU A 87 -4.35 -4.38 -9.01
CA LEU A 87 -3.34 -3.42 -9.45
C LEU A 87 -1.99 -4.11 -9.67
N CYS A 88 -1.27 -3.69 -10.70
CA CYS A 88 0.10 -4.12 -10.91
C CYS A 88 0.94 -3.04 -11.59
N ALA A 89 2.25 -3.14 -11.44
CA ALA A 89 3.25 -2.35 -12.15
C ALA A 89 4.59 -3.11 -12.15
N ASN A 90 5.44 -2.88 -13.15
CA ASN A 90 6.78 -3.48 -13.18
C ASN A 90 7.78 -2.69 -12.31
N VAL A 91 7.70 -1.36 -12.36
CA VAL A 91 8.68 -0.47 -11.70
C VAL A 91 8.07 0.18 -10.47
N GLU A 92 6.97 0.92 -10.63
CA GLU A 92 6.43 1.76 -9.58
C GLU A 92 4.91 1.70 -9.50
N LEU A 93 4.40 1.40 -8.30
CA LEU A 93 2.99 1.51 -7.96
C LEU A 93 2.84 2.62 -6.91
N ASP A 94 2.06 3.65 -7.22
CA ASP A 94 1.75 4.73 -6.30
C ASP A 94 0.24 4.84 -6.12
N VAL A 95 -0.21 4.79 -4.86
CA VAL A 95 -1.62 4.67 -4.49
C VAL A 95 -1.94 5.65 -3.38
N GLU A 96 -2.85 6.57 -3.68
CA GLU A 96 -3.47 7.48 -2.74
C GLU A 96 -4.91 7.04 -2.48
N VAL A 97 -5.22 6.79 -1.21
CA VAL A 97 -6.52 6.29 -0.76
C VAL A 97 -7.11 7.24 0.28
N TYR A 98 -8.36 7.61 0.04
CA TYR A 98 -9.13 8.48 0.91
C TYR A 98 -10.45 7.82 1.32
N ASP A 99 -10.90 8.10 2.55
CA ASP A 99 -12.19 7.67 3.09
C ASP A 99 -12.40 6.14 3.00
N LEU A 100 -13.60 5.68 2.66
CA LEU A 100 -13.97 4.25 2.70
C LEU A 100 -13.46 3.43 1.49
N ALA A 101 -12.46 3.89 0.74
CA ALA A 101 -11.98 3.15 -0.43
C ALA A 101 -11.22 1.85 -0.04
N ILE A 102 -11.35 0.83 -0.88
CA ILE A 102 -10.64 -0.46 -0.81
C ILE A 102 -9.74 -0.56 -2.03
N VAL A 103 -8.44 -0.74 -1.81
CA VAL A 103 -7.47 -0.91 -2.88
C VAL A 103 -6.57 -2.11 -2.60
N GLN A 104 -6.48 -3.01 -3.57
CA GLN A 104 -5.69 -4.23 -3.49
C GLN A 104 -4.86 -4.41 -4.77
N SER A 105 -3.54 -4.56 -4.62
CA SER A 105 -2.69 -5.02 -5.71
C SER A 105 -2.81 -6.52 -5.91
N ASN A 106 -2.54 -7.01 -7.13
CA ASN A 106 -2.39 -8.44 -7.34
C ASN A 106 -1.11 -8.88 -6.62
N THR A 107 -1.28 -9.72 -5.62
CA THR A 107 -0.22 -10.07 -4.70
C THR A 107 0.49 -11.38 -5.03
N SER A 108 0.08 -12.06 -6.09
CA SER A 108 0.49 -13.45 -6.32
C SER A 108 1.76 -13.63 -7.16
N TRP A 109 2.08 -12.76 -8.13
CA TRP A 109 3.25 -12.99 -9.02
C TRP A 109 3.95 -11.75 -9.64
N LEU A 110 3.40 -10.54 -9.53
CA LEU A 110 3.96 -9.34 -10.18
C LEU A 110 4.00 -8.16 -9.20
N CYS A 111 5.00 -8.17 -8.32
CA CYS A 111 5.26 -7.06 -7.42
C CYS A 111 6.16 -6.03 -8.08
N PRO A 112 5.81 -4.73 -8.01
CA PRO A 112 6.66 -3.67 -8.53
C PRO A 112 7.98 -3.58 -7.77
N GLN A 113 9.00 -2.97 -8.37
CA GLN A 113 10.25 -2.66 -7.67
C GLN A 113 9.99 -1.74 -6.46
N LYS A 114 9.09 -0.77 -6.62
CA LYS A 114 8.72 0.21 -5.59
C LYS A 114 7.20 0.33 -5.46
N THR A 115 6.71 0.36 -4.22
CA THR A 115 5.32 0.72 -3.93
C THR A 115 5.26 1.87 -2.93
N VAL A 116 4.43 2.87 -3.24
CA VAL A 116 4.09 3.98 -2.35
C VAL A 116 2.60 3.93 -2.07
N VAL A 117 2.24 3.98 -0.79
CA VAL A 117 0.86 3.97 -0.33
C VAL A 117 0.65 5.15 0.60
N THR A 118 -0.29 6.01 0.25
CA THR A 118 -0.74 7.11 1.10
C THR A 118 -2.22 6.89 1.44
N ALA A 119 -2.53 6.62 2.69
CA ALA A 119 -3.89 6.34 3.16
C ALA A 119 -4.32 7.40 4.19
N THR A 120 -5.43 8.09 3.91
CA THR A 120 -6.00 9.11 4.80
C THR A 120 -7.48 8.84 5.07
N ASN A 121 -7.88 8.79 6.34
CA ASN A 121 -9.27 8.51 6.76
C ASN A 121 -9.80 7.14 6.28
N VAL A 122 -8.92 6.15 6.10
CA VAL A 122 -9.29 4.85 5.52
C VAL A 122 -9.79 3.87 6.58
N ASN A 123 -11.02 3.36 6.42
CA ASN A 123 -11.61 2.36 7.32
C ASN A 123 -11.74 0.95 6.73
N ASN A 124 -10.90 0.64 5.75
CA ASN A 124 -10.97 -0.60 4.99
C ASN A 124 -9.58 -1.20 4.79
N SER A 125 -9.54 -2.49 4.41
CA SER A 125 -8.29 -3.22 4.20
C SER A 125 -7.63 -2.85 2.88
N LEU A 126 -6.37 -2.41 2.95
CA LEU A 126 -5.50 -2.21 1.80
C LEU A 126 -4.43 -3.29 1.75
N SER A 127 -4.14 -3.84 0.56
CA SER A 127 -3.14 -4.91 0.40
C SER A 127 -2.21 -4.62 -0.77
N PHE A 128 -0.90 -4.59 -0.50
CA PHE A 128 0.12 -4.27 -1.48
C PHE A 128 1.34 -5.18 -1.38
N CYS A 129 2.19 -5.18 -2.42
CA CYS A 129 3.49 -5.84 -2.41
C CYS A 129 4.56 -5.00 -3.12
N ALA A 130 5.85 -5.30 -2.89
CA ALA A 130 6.98 -4.66 -3.55
C ALA A 130 8.24 -5.54 -3.44
N LEU A 131 9.17 -5.43 -4.40
CA LEU A 131 10.44 -6.18 -4.39
C LEU A 131 11.55 -5.45 -3.63
N ASN A 132 11.79 -4.17 -3.91
CA ASN A 132 12.92 -3.43 -3.33
C ASN A 132 12.48 -2.50 -2.20
N SER A 133 11.46 -1.68 -2.44
CA SER A 133 11.10 -0.61 -1.52
C SER A 133 9.59 -0.48 -1.38
N MET A 134 9.13 -0.36 -0.14
CA MET A 134 7.76 0.01 0.16
C MET A 134 7.72 1.22 1.10
N ILE A 135 6.89 2.20 0.78
CA ILE A 135 6.64 3.37 1.61
C ILE A 135 5.16 3.40 1.94
N ILE A 136 4.84 3.43 3.23
CA ILE A 136 3.46 3.44 3.71
C ILE A 136 3.28 4.68 4.60
N ASN A 137 2.43 5.60 4.15
CA ASN A 137 2.05 6.81 4.89
C ASN A 137 0.58 6.71 5.25
N VAL A 138 0.27 6.71 6.54
CA VAL A 138 -1.07 6.47 7.06
C VAL A 138 -1.46 7.53 8.07
N ILE A 139 -2.61 8.17 7.84
CA ILE A 139 -3.16 9.21 8.71
C ILE A 139 -4.62 8.86 8.99
N ASN A 140 -5.00 8.79 10.26
CA ASN A 140 -6.39 8.54 10.68
C ASN A 140 -7.05 7.33 9.98
N SER A 141 -6.30 6.24 9.77
CA SER A 141 -6.80 5.09 9.01
C SER A 141 -6.64 3.77 9.76
N THR A 142 -7.69 2.95 9.79
CA THR A 142 -7.76 1.80 10.70
C THR A 142 -7.09 0.53 10.19
N PHE A 143 -6.85 0.29 8.89
CA PHE A 143 -6.28 -0.99 8.42
C PHE A 143 -5.44 -0.91 7.13
N VAL A 144 -4.12 -1.01 7.24
CA VAL A 144 -3.22 -1.32 6.09
C VAL A 144 -2.55 -2.67 6.32
N TYR A 145 -2.70 -3.57 5.35
CA TYR A 145 -2.15 -4.91 5.35
C TYR A 145 -1.02 -5.02 4.32
N ASN A 146 0.14 -5.53 4.72
CA ASN A 146 1.24 -5.81 3.79
C ASN A 146 1.64 -7.29 3.85
N SER A 147 0.69 -8.19 3.61
CA SER A 147 1.05 -9.58 3.38
C SER A 147 1.05 -9.83 1.90
N THR A 148 2.21 -9.76 1.28
CA THR A 148 2.57 -10.88 0.43
C THR A 148 4.06 -11.04 0.29
N GLN A 149 4.46 -12.30 0.29
CA GLN A 149 5.76 -12.68 -0.23
C GLN A 149 5.78 -12.34 -1.73
N PRO A 150 6.90 -11.81 -2.26
CA PRO A 150 8.16 -11.56 -1.55
C PRO A 150 8.13 -10.31 -0.66
N CYS A 151 8.74 -10.40 0.53
CA CYS A 151 8.91 -9.25 1.40
C CYS A 151 9.89 -8.24 0.76
N PRO A 152 9.56 -6.94 0.75
CA PRO A 152 10.44 -5.93 0.18
C PRO A 152 11.80 -5.91 0.88
N THR A 153 12.84 -5.49 0.17
CA THR A 153 14.18 -5.31 0.79
C THR A 153 14.15 -4.25 1.89
N ASN A 154 13.45 -3.14 1.64
CA ASN A 154 13.33 -2.03 2.56
C ASN A 154 11.87 -1.59 2.70
N ILE A 155 11.46 -1.25 3.92
CA ILE A 155 10.16 -0.64 4.18
C ILE A 155 10.29 0.57 5.08
N THR A 156 9.50 1.60 4.78
CA THR A 156 9.33 2.78 5.64
C THR A 156 7.85 2.97 5.92
N ILE A 157 7.51 3.13 7.19
CA ILE A 157 6.15 3.30 7.68
C ILE A 157 6.06 4.59 8.47
N THR A 158 5.13 5.45 8.10
CA THR A 158 4.75 6.64 8.86
C THR A 158 3.26 6.52 9.21
N ALA A 159 2.93 6.31 10.47
CA ALA A 159 1.55 6.13 10.94
C ALA A 159 1.20 7.18 12.00
N SER A 160 0.07 7.87 11.83
CA SER A 160 -0.37 8.90 12.78
C SER A 160 -1.87 8.94 13.05
N ASN A 161 -2.26 9.51 14.20
CA ASN A 161 -3.63 9.88 14.54
C ASN A 161 -4.64 8.72 14.54
N GLY A 162 -4.43 7.71 15.37
CA GLY A 162 -5.28 6.53 15.50
C GLY A 162 -5.08 5.50 14.38
N SER A 163 -4.01 5.61 13.60
CA SER A 163 -3.79 4.70 12.48
C SER A 163 -3.38 3.30 12.95
N ASN A 164 -3.81 2.25 12.24
CA ASN A 164 -3.28 0.91 12.45
C ASN A 164 -2.71 0.28 11.16
N VAL A 165 -1.47 -0.21 11.26
CA VAL A 165 -0.75 -0.89 10.18
C VAL A 165 -0.35 -2.28 10.67
N PHE A 166 -0.68 -3.32 9.92
CA PHE A 166 -0.50 -4.72 10.35
C PHE A 166 0.21 -5.58 9.30
N ASN A 167 0.80 -6.67 9.78
CA ASN A 167 1.44 -7.73 9.00
C ASN A 167 2.47 -7.17 8.01
N VAL A 168 3.31 -6.26 8.48
CA VAL A 168 4.36 -5.68 7.64
C VAL A 168 5.61 -6.53 7.69
N CYS A 169 6.12 -6.95 6.53
CA CYS A 169 7.40 -7.66 6.44
C CYS A 169 8.43 -6.91 5.58
N SER A 170 9.70 -7.17 5.84
CA SER A 170 10.85 -6.70 5.04
C SER A 170 12.03 -7.64 5.27
N SER A 171 12.81 -7.92 4.22
CA SER A 171 13.94 -8.84 4.28
C SER A 171 15.22 -8.22 4.84
N MET A 172 15.40 -6.89 4.71
CA MET A 172 16.58 -6.21 5.26
C MET A 172 16.23 -5.12 6.27
N ASN A 173 15.67 -3.99 5.83
CA ASN A 173 15.50 -2.82 6.70
C ASN A 173 14.03 -2.43 6.88
N THR A 174 13.67 -2.09 8.11
CA THR A 174 12.35 -1.55 8.45
C THR A 174 12.53 -0.26 9.26
N ASN A 175 11.99 0.84 8.75
CA ASN A 175 11.95 2.13 9.44
C ASN A 175 10.50 2.46 9.81
N ILE A 176 10.24 2.72 11.10
CA ILE A 176 8.90 2.97 11.62
C ILE A 176 8.89 4.29 12.38
N TYR A 177 7.95 5.16 12.00
CA TYR A 177 7.60 6.38 12.70
C TYR A 177 6.12 6.32 13.06
N ALA A 178 5.81 6.08 14.33
CA ALA A 178 4.44 5.96 14.82
C ALA A 178 4.12 7.06 15.83
N LYS A 179 3.04 7.80 15.63
CA LYS A 179 2.57 8.86 16.53
C LYS A 179 1.09 8.67 16.85
N ASN A 180 0.74 8.37 18.09
CA ASN A 180 -0.65 8.05 18.46
C ASN A 180 -1.24 7.01 17.51
N SER A 181 -0.53 5.91 17.28
CA SER A 181 -0.88 4.91 16.26
C SER A 181 -0.38 3.53 16.66
N THR A 182 -0.96 2.50 16.06
CA THR A 182 -0.55 1.11 16.24
C THR A 182 0.18 0.63 14.99
N VAL A 183 1.36 0.04 15.15
CA VAL A 183 2.07 -0.60 14.04
C VAL A 183 2.53 -1.99 14.47
N LEU A 184 2.16 -3.01 13.70
CA LEU A 184 2.53 -4.40 13.93
C LEU A 184 3.29 -4.92 12.70
N THR A 185 4.57 -5.23 12.88
CA THR A 185 5.33 -5.98 11.88
C THR A 185 5.11 -7.48 12.06
N ASP A 186 5.04 -8.23 10.97
CA ASP A 186 4.81 -9.67 10.98
C ASP A 186 5.96 -10.43 11.70
N GLU A 187 5.61 -11.34 12.60
CA GLU A 187 6.55 -12.24 13.26
C GLU A 187 7.17 -13.27 12.31
N PHE A 188 6.49 -13.59 11.20
CA PHE A 188 6.91 -14.63 10.26
C PHE A 188 7.98 -14.17 9.27
N GLY A 189 8.36 -12.87 9.28
CA GLY A 189 9.29 -12.27 8.34
C GLY A 189 10.15 -11.15 8.95
N CYS A 190 10.70 -11.41 10.14
CA CYS A 190 11.55 -10.46 10.87
C CYS A 190 12.62 -9.85 9.97
N SER A 191 12.74 -8.52 10.00
CA SER A 191 13.75 -7.80 9.23
C SER A 191 15.15 -8.05 9.78
N SER A 192 16.18 -7.79 8.98
CA SER A 192 17.55 -7.81 9.50
C SER A 192 17.76 -6.70 10.53
N VAL A 193 17.35 -5.48 10.19
CA VAL A 193 17.48 -4.28 11.03
C VAL A 193 16.14 -3.56 11.12
N VAL A 194 15.77 -3.14 12.33
CA VAL A 194 14.59 -2.31 12.58
C VAL A 194 14.99 -1.02 13.29
N ASN A 195 14.62 0.12 12.71
CA ASN A 195 14.66 1.43 13.36
C ASN A 195 13.22 1.84 13.67
N VAL A 196 12.91 2.09 14.94
CA VAL A 196 11.55 2.43 15.37
C VAL A 196 11.57 3.66 16.27
N THR A 197 10.75 4.64 15.91
CA THR A 197 10.43 5.82 16.72
C THR A 197 8.94 5.83 17.00
N ALA A 198 8.55 5.80 18.26
CA ALA A 198 7.17 5.80 18.72
C ALA A 198 6.91 6.98 19.67
N THR A 199 5.86 7.76 19.43
CA THR A 199 5.46 8.91 20.26
C THR A 199 3.96 8.91 20.56
N ASP A 200 3.56 9.68 21.58
CA ASP A 200 2.17 10.05 21.87
C ASP A 200 1.21 8.85 21.95
N LEU A 201 1.39 7.95 22.92
CA LEU A 201 0.58 6.73 23.09
C LEU A 201 0.67 5.70 21.95
N ALA A 202 1.62 5.84 21.01
CA ALA A 202 1.84 4.82 19.98
C ALA A 202 2.20 3.45 20.58
N VAL A 203 1.69 2.39 19.96
CA VAL A 203 2.01 1.00 20.32
C VAL A 203 2.61 0.31 19.10
N VAL A 204 3.86 -0.12 19.21
CA VAL A 204 4.57 -0.74 18.08
C VAL A 204 5.07 -2.13 18.45
N TYR A 205 4.85 -3.11 17.58
CA TYR A 205 5.40 -4.47 17.68
C TYR A 205 6.40 -4.67 16.57
N VAL A 206 7.65 -4.98 16.91
CA VAL A 206 8.75 -5.17 15.96
C VAL A 206 9.47 -6.50 16.15
N CYS A 207 9.97 -7.05 15.05
CA CYS A 207 10.90 -8.17 15.08
C CYS A 207 12.13 -7.91 14.21
N ALA A 208 13.33 -8.23 14.73
CA ALA A 208 14.56 -8.20 13.95
C ALA A 208 15.49 -9.40 14.22
N THR A 209 16.28 -9.80 13.23
CA THR A 209 17.26 -10.88 13.36
C THR A 209 18.65 -10.39 13.77
N SER A 210 19.02 -9.14 13.44
CA SER A 210 20.36 -8.61 13.70
C SER A 210 20.38 -7.43 14.67
N ALA A 211 19.52 -6.42 14.50
CA ALA A 211 19.54 -5.24 15.37
C ALA A 211 18.21 -4.48 15.41
N ILE A 212 17.89 -3.97 16.60
CA ILE A 212 16.77 -3.07 16.85
C ILE A 212 17.30 -1.77 17.48
N TYR A 213 16.94 -0.64 16.88
CA TYR A 213 17.19 0.70 17.39
C TYR A 213 15.83 1.34 17.74
N ALA A 214 15.57 1.54 19.03
CA ALA A 214 14.25 1.91 19.51
C ALA A 214 14.24 3.24 20.29
N VAL A 215 13.36 4.17 19.88
CA VAL A 215 13.11 5.43 20.59
C VAL A 215 11.62 5.51 20.93
N ALA A 216 11.29 5.55 22.22
CA ALA A 216 9.92 5.69 22.71
C ALA A 216 9.77 6.96 23.57
N SER A 217 8.75 7.78 23.29
CA SER A 217 8.47 8.99 24.07
C SER A 217 6.98 9.22 24.26
N PHE A 218 6.62 10.06 25.24
CA PHE A 218 5.24 10.49 25.51
C PHE A 218 4.25 9.32 25.63
N ASN A 219 4.48 8.43 26.60
CA ASN A 219 3.67 7.25 26.90
C ASN A 219 3.57 6.22 25.75
N ALA A 220 4.43 6.28 24.73
CA ALA A 220 4.51 5.24 23.71
C ALA A 220 5.09 3.91 24.27
N THR A 221 4.67 2.79 23.68
CA THR A 221 5.14 1.45 24.02
C THR A 221 5.67 0.73 22.79
N ILE A 222 6.87 0.18 22.87
CA ILE A 222 7.47 -0.66 21.83
C ILE A 222 7.68 -2.07 22.38
N TYR A 223 7.03 -3.05 21.78
CA TYR A 223 7.26 -4.47 21.98
C TYR A 223 8.24 -4.97 20.93
N TYR A 224 9.26 -5.72 21.34
CA TYR A 224 10.31 -6.15 20.41
C TYR A 224 10.72 -7.61 20.58
N LYS A 225 11.07 -8.25 19.46
CA LYS A 225 11.64 -9.61 19.41
C LYS A 225 12.95 -9.57 18.63
N GLY A 226 14.06 -9.93 19.26
CA GLY A 226 15.39 -9.92 18.65
C GLY A 226 16.43 -9.06 19.39
N PRO A 227 17.63 -8.88 18.82
CA PRO A 227 18.73 -8.16 19.47
C PRO A 227 18.46 -6.65 19.57
N LEU A 228 18.29 -6.13 20.78
CA LEU A 228 18.16 -4.70 21.02
C LEU A 228 19.54 -4.04 21.06
N ALA A 229 19.91 -3.35 19.97
CA ALA A 229 21.22 -2.72 19.82
C ALA A 229 21.31 -1.38 20.56
N SER A 230 20.22 -0.59 20.55
CA SER A 230 20.13 0.65 21.33
C SER A 230 18.68 0.96 21.69
N ASN A 231 18.50 1.68 22.79
CA ASN A 231 17.18 2.15 23.20
C ASN A 231 17.23 3.54 23.86
N SER A 232 16.12 4.25 23.79
CA SER A 232 15.86 5.47 24.55
C SER A 232 14.37 5.53 24.89
N SER A 233 14.03 5.70 26.16
CA SER A 233 12.65 5.88 26.62
C SER A 233 12.51 7.10 27.53
N THR A 234 11.44 7.88 27.33
CA THR A 234 11.14 9.08 28.13
C THR A 234 9.65 9.20 28.45
N ASN A 235 9.27 9.98 29.46
CA ASN A 235 7.87 10.38 29.72
C ASN A 235 6.87 9.21 29.75
N GLY A 236 7.10 8.24 30.65
CA GLY A 236 6.19 7.10 30.85
C GLY A 236 6.23 6.03 29.75
N SER A 237 7.08 6.18 28.73
CA SER A 237 7.24 5.21 27.66
C SER A 237 7.93 3.92 28.10
N LYS A 238 7.64 2.84 27.38
CA LYS A 238 8.17 1.51 27.66
C LYS A 238 8.73 0.85 26.41
N ILE A 239 9.84 0.14 26.56
CA ILE A 239 10.43 -0.73 25.53
C ILE A 239 10.54 -2.11 26.17
N ILE A 240 9.74 -3.07 25.69
CA ILE A 240 9.45 -4.32 26.39
C ILE A 240 9.79 -5.49 25.46
N PRO A 241 10.56 -6.50 25.91
CA PRO A 241 10.71 -7.74 25.18
C PRO A 241 9.35 -8.39 24.97
N TRP A 242 9.07 -8.79 23.73
CA TRP A 242 7.92 -9.62 23.37
C TRP A 242 8.33 -11.09 23.54
N VAL A 243 7.77 -11.75 24.54
CA VAL A 243 7.99 -13.18 24.86
C VAL A 243 7.04 -14.05 24.05
#